data_AF-A0A949HX98-F1
#
_entry.id   AF-A0A949HX98-F1
#
_cell.length_a   1.000
_cell.length_b   1.000
_cell.length_c   1.000
_cell.angle_alpha   90.00
_cell.angle_beta   90.00
_cell.angle_gamma   90.00
#
_symmetry.space_group_name_H-M   'P 1'
#
loop_
_entity.id
_entity.type
_entity.pdbx_description
1 polymer ?
#
loop_
_entity_poly.entity_id
_entity_poly.type
_entity_poly.pdbx_seq_one_letter_code
_entity_poly.pdbx_strand_id
1 'polypeptide(L)'
;PGGNLNITIRNGFIQSGVTNNGSGTYTGSGFAYGIASSSPPSNVRVKDISISGCADSGIYLNMRNSTVVESCVVQTAGGYGIYASQVIRSVVRDCGAVAILGDNVSDCQAQNTSSVYGIEADTVQNCTAFSSSGYAIIANSAINCYASCTSGTGLNSTVAQNCYGYSGGAGTGILDTLSQNCYGSSNTGFGVDAANALNCYGHSTSGTGLYASQANSCYGNTESITYKYNMP
;
A
#
# COMPACT_ATOMS: atom_id res chain seq x y z
N PRO A 1 -24.31 -8.33 -23.02
CA PRO A 1 -23.14 -8.42 -22.12
C PRO A 1 -21.94 -9.05 -22.86
N GLY A 2 -21.06 -8.22 -23.40
CA GLY A 2 -19.94 -8.64 -24.27
C GLY A 2 -18.57 -8.24 -23.71
N GLY A 3 -18.37 -8.42 -22.40
CA GLY A 3 -17.07 -8.16 -21.77
C GLY A 3 -16.08 -9.30 -21.98
N ASN A 4 -14.82 -9.05 -21.66
CA ASN A 4 -13.78 -10.09 -21.65
C ASN A 4 -14.04 -11.05 -20.48
N LEU A 5 -14.25 -12.34 -20.79
CA LEU A 5 -14.66 -13.37 -19.83
C LEU A 5 -13.73 -14.58 -19.88
N ASN A 6 -13.49 -15.20 -18.72
CA ASN A 6 -12.83 -16.52 -18.61
C ASN A 6 -11.43 -16.56 -19.24
N ILE A 7 -10.57 -15.61 -18.85
CA ILE A 7 -9.23 -15.47 -19.43
C ILE A 7 -8.17 -15.88 -18.39
N THR A 8 -7.18 -16.66 -18.83
CA THR A 8 -5.96 -16.89 -18.06
C THR A 8 -4.75 -16.45 -18.86
N ILE A 9 -3.94 -15.56 -18.27
CA ILE A 9 -2.64 -15.13 -18.80
C ILE A 9 -1.58 -15.62 -17.82
N ARG A 10 -0.61 -16.41 -18.28
CA ARG A 10 0.39 -17.01 -17.38
C ARG A 10 1.76 -17.28 -17.99
N ASN A 11 2.78 -17.35 -17.14
CA ASN A 11 4.15 -17.77 -17.44
C ASN A 11 4.82 -16.96 -18.55
N GLY A 12 5.10 -15.68 -18.32
CA GLY A 12 5.57 -14.81 -19.39
C GLY A 12 6.32 -13.57 -18.93
N PHE A 13 6.99 -12.96 -19.91
CA PHE A 13 7.70 -11.69 -19.77
C PHE A 13 7.11 -10.68 -20.76
N ILE A 14 6.80 -9.49 -20.28
CA ILE A 14 6.35 -8.36 -21.09
C ILE A 14 7.31 -7.21 -20.82
N GLN A 15 8.13 -6.84 -21.80
CA GLN A 15 9.17 -5.82 -21.61
C GLN A 15 9.21 -4.83 -22.77
N SER A 16 9.35 -3.55 -22.45
CA SER A 16 9.59 -2.48 -23.42
C SER A 16 10.81 -1.62 -23.05
N GLY A 17 11.10 -0.60 -23.87
CA GLY A 17 12.18 0.37 -23.64
C GLY A 17 11.78 1.60 -22.81
N VAL A 18 10.58 1.64 -22.23
CA VAL A 18 10.19 2.71 -21.31
C VAL A 18 10.99 2.61 -20.01
N THR A 19 11.53 3.74 -19.55
CA THR A 19 12.35 3.85 -18.34
C THR A 19 11.88 5.00 -17.47
N ASN A 20 12.11 4.92 -16.15
CA ASN A 20 12.02 6.07 -15.26
C ASN A 20 13.37 6.80 -15.26
N ASN A 21 13.37 8.10 -15.56
CA ASN A 21 14.57 8.94 -15.54
C ASN A 21 15.06 9.31 -14.13
N GLY A 22 14.47 8.75 -13.08
CA GLY A 22 14.79 9.02 -11.67
C GLY A 22 14.05 10.23 -11.08
N SER A 23 13.30 10.99 -11.88
CA SER A 23 12.44 12.09 -11.43
C SER A 23 10.95 11.75 -11.46
N GLY A 24 10.60 10.48 -11.63
CA GLY A 24 9.21 10.04 -11.81
C GLY A 24 8.66 10.31 -13.21
N THR A 25 9.53 10.57 -14.19
CA THR A 25 9.14 10.75 -15.59
C THR A 25 9.45 9.48 -16.36
N TYR A 26 8.40 8.86 -16.90
CA TYR A 26 8.45 7.58 -17.59
C TYR A 26 8.41 7.79 -19.10
N THR A 27 9.53 7.58 -19.79
CA THR A 27 9.68 7.85 -21.23
C THR A 27 10.50 6.77 -21.93
N GLY A 28 10.39 6.70 -23.25
CA GLY A 28 11.06 5.72 -24.09
C GLY A 28 10.12 5.12 -25.14
N SER A 29 10.66 4.29 -26.02
CA SER A 29 9.86 3.54 -26.99
C SER A 29 9.24 2.31 -26.31
N GLY A 30 7.97 2.03 -26.57
CA GLY A 30 7.30 0.89 -25.96
C GLY A 30 5.79 0.95 -26.05
N PHE A 31 5.14 0.27 -25.10
CA PHE A 31 3.69 0.23 -24.96
C PHE A 31 3.25 0.98 -23.70
N ALA A 32 2.02 1.51 -23.75
CA ALA A 32 1.40 2.16 -22.60
C ALA A 32 1.10 1.16 -21.48
N TYR A 33 0.54 0.01 -21.83
CA TYR A 33 0.10 -1.00 -20.87
C TYR A 33 0.77 -2.35 -21.11
N GLY A 34 1.09 -3.06 -20.03
CA GLY A 34 1.55 -4.45 -20.11
C GLY A 34 0.38 -5.41 -20.36
N ILE A 35 -0.57 -5.46 -19.43
CA ILE A 35 -1.84 -6.19 -19.57
C ILE A 35 -2.96 -5.22 -19.22
N ALA A 36 -3.89 -4.97 -20.13
CA ALA A 36 -5.02 -4.08 -19.88
C ALA A 36 -6.33 -4.62 -20.44
N SER A 37 -7.44 -4.16 -19.86
CA SER A 37 -8.77 -4.32 -20.42
C SER A 37 -9.49 -2.98 -20.48
N SER A 38 -10.08 -2.68 -21.65
CA SER A 38 -10.83 -1.44 -21.91
C SER A 38 -12.23 -1.43 -21.29
N SER A 39 -12.72 -2.57 -20.84
CA SER A 39 -13.96 -2.71 -20.06
C SER A 39 -13.69 -3.65 -18.89
N PRO A 40 -14.38 -3.51 -17.75
CA PRO A 40 -14.12 -4.37 -16.60
C PRO A 40 -14.33 -5.85 -16.96
N PRO A 41 -13.27 -6.67 -16.97
CA PRO A 41 -13.38 -8.07 -17.35
C PRO A 41 -13.86 -8.90 -16.16
N SER A 42 -14.42 -10.09 -16.41
CA SER A 42 -14.85 -10.99 -15.34
C SER A 42 -14.25 -12.39 -15.51
N ASN A 43 -13.93 -13.02 -14.38
CA ASN A 43 -13.24 -14.31 -14.34
C ASN A 43 -11.92 -14.27 -15.12
N VAL A 44 -11.05 -13.33 -14.76
CA VAL A 44 -9.71 -13.19 -15.36
C VAL A 44 -8.64 -13.47 -14.32
N ARG A 45 -7.69 -14.33 -14.67
CA ARG A 45 -6.52 -14.62 -13.84
C ARG A 45 -5.24 -14.28 -14.59
N VAL A 46 -4.40 -13.47 -13.98
CA VAL A 46 -3.04 -13.18 -14.43
C VAL A 46 -2.08 -13.78 -13.41
N LYS A 47 -1.18 -14.67 -13.84
CA LYS A 47 -0.32 -15.39 -12.93
C LYS A 47 1.11 -15.57 -13.46
N ASP A 48 2.11 -15.44 -12.61
CA ASP A 48 3.50 -15.76 -12.98
C ASP A 48 3.97 -14.95 -14.21
N ILE A 49 3.60 -13.66 -14.26
CA ILE A 49 4.00 -12.72 -15.30
C ILE A 49 4.98 -11.69 -14.72
N SER A 50 6.07 -11.44 -15.43
CA SER A 50 6.99 -10.33 -15.15
C SER A 50 6.80 -9.24 -16.21
N ILE A 51 6.44 -8.04 -15.79
CA ILE A 51 6.23 -6.87 -16.66
C ILE A 51 7.28 -5.82 -16.33
N SER A 52 7.90 -5.24 -17.37
CA SER A 52 8.81 -4.11 -17.21
C SER A 52 8.68 -3.07 -18.31
N GLY A 53 8.74 -1.79 -17.94
CA GLY A 53 8.74 -0.67 -18.87
C GLY A 53 7.37 -0.45 -19.51
N CYS A 54 6.40 0.05 -18.74
CA CYS A 54 5.11 0.52 -19.26
C CYS A 54 5.03 2.04 -19.15
N ALA A 55 4.57 2.73 -20.20
CA ALA A 55 4.42 4.20 -20.15
C ALA A 55 3.23 4.64 -19.27
N ASP A 56 2.23 3.78 -19.11
CA ASP A 56 1.13 3.92 -18.18
C ASP A 56 1.17 2.73 -17.21
N SER A 57 0.21 1.80 -17.25
CA SER A 57 0.04 0.82 -16.17
C SER A 57 0.60 -0.57 -16.50
N GLY A 58 1.13 -1.27 -15.50
CA GLY A 58 1.63 -2.64 -15.67
C GLY A 58 0.50 -3.63 -15.94
N ILE A 59 -0.40 -3.80 -14.96
CA ILE A 59 -1.60 -4.63 -15.05
C ILE A 59 -2.83 -3.77 -14.71
N TYR A 60 -3.74 -3.58 -15.66
CA TYR A 60 -4.94 -2.77 -15.52
C TYR A 60 -6.20 -3.60 -15.84
N LEU A 61 -6.81 -4.17 -14.81
CA LEU A 61 -7.99 -5.03 -14.91
C LEU A 61 -9.23 -4.44 -14.21
N ASN A 62 -9.13 -3.25 -13.60
CA ASN A 62 -10.18 -2.62 -12.78
C ASN A 62 -10.52 -3.40 -11.48
N MET A 63 -11.21 -2.73 -10.55
CA MET A 63 -11.71 -3.28 -9.28
C MET A 63 -13.14 -3.83 -9.38
N ARG A 64 -13.62 -4.44 -8.27
CA ARG A 64 -14.99 -4.94 -8.06
C ARG A 64 -15.48 -5.93 -9.12
N ASN A 65 -14.57 -6.75 -9.63
CA ASN A 65 -14.86 -7.80 -10.58
C ASN A 65 -14.16 -9.11 -10.16
N SER A 66 -14.42 -10.19 -10.88
CA SER A 66 -13.74 -11.46 -10.64
C SER A 66 -12.35 -11.49 -11.30
N THR A 67 -11.46 -10.57 -10.92
CA THR A 67 -10.08 -10.47 -11.42
C THR A 67 -9.05 -10.82 -10.34
N VAL A 68 -8.09 -11.69 -10.68
CA VAL A 68 -7.05 -12.15 -9.76
C VAL A 68 -5.68 -11.97 -10.41
N VAL A 69 -4.80 -11.25 -9.74
CA VAL A 69 -3.38 -11.12 -10.09
C VAL A 69 -2.55 -11.81 -9.02
N GLU A 70 -1.78 -12.81 -9.41
CA GLU A 70 -1.04 -13.65 -8.45
C GLU A 70 0.40 -13.88 -8.91
N SER A 71 1.37 -13.76 -8.01
CA SER A 71 2.78 -14.09 -8.31
C SER A 71 3.34 -13.31 -9.51
N CYS A 72 2.87 -12.08 -9.69
CA CYS A 72 3.33 -11.20 -10.76
C CYS A 72 4.38 -10.21 -10.24
N VAL A 73 5.28 -9.81 -11.14
CA VAL A 73 6.23 -8.73 -10.89
C VAL A 73 5.93 -7.62 -11.88
N VAL A 74 5.77 -6.39 -11.39
CA VAL A 74 5.70 -5.18 -12.23
C VAL A 74 6.82 -4.26 -11.81
N GLN A 75 7.66 -3.90 -12.77
CA GLN A 75 8.76 -2.96 -12.58
C GLN A 75 8.65 -1.82 -13.59
N THR A 76 8.75 -0.57 -13.14
CA THR A 76 8.74 0.60 -14.04
C THR A 76 7.41 0.70 -14.83
N ALA A 77 6.42 1.32 -14.20
CA ALA A 77 5.14 1.66 -14.81
C ALA A 77 4.82 3.13 -14.55
N GLY A 78 4.58 3.92 -15.59
CA GLY A 78 4.29 5.36 -15.43
C GLY A 78 2.98 5.69 -14.71
N GLY A 79 2.04 4.75 -14.68
CA GLY A 79 0.78 4.82 -13.95
C GLY A 79 0.71 3.80 -12.82
N TYR A 80 -0.36 3.01 -12.79
CA TYR A 80 -0.57 1.98 -11.78
C TYR A 80 0.37 0.80 -12.01
N GLY A 81 0.92 0.22 -10.93
CA GLY A 81 1.62 -1.05 -11.05
C GLY A 81 0.65 -2.19 -11.35
N ILE A 82 -0.25 -2.45 -10.40
CA ILE A 82 -1.32 -3.44 -10.51
C ILE A 82 -2.64 -2.81 -10.05
N TYR A 83 -3.66 -2.88 -10.90
CA TYR A 83 -5.04 -2.51 -10.58
C TYR A 83 -5.96 -3.70 -10.89
N ALA A 84 -6.39 -4.42 -9.84
CA ALA A 84 -7.25 -5.60 -9.93
C ALA A 84 -7.99 -5.87 -8.61
N SER A 85 -9.05 -6.68 -8.64
CA SER A 85 -9.81 -6.99 -7.42
C SER A 85 -9.03 -7.75 -6.36
N GLN A 86 -8.33 -8.82 -6.73
CA GLN A 86 -7.48 -9.58 -5.81
C GLN A 86 -6.03 -9.53 -6.29
N VAL A 87 -5.12 -9.12 -5.41
CA VAL A 87 -3.68 -9.09 -5.69
C VAL A 87 -2.95 -9.90 -4.62
N ILE A 88 -2.24 -10.94 -5.04
CA ILE A 88 -1.68 -11.94 -4.13
C ILE A 88 -0.21 -12.20 -4.50
N ARG A 89 0.68 -12.29 -3.50
CA ARG A 89 2.08 -12.73 -3.68
C ARG A 89 2.82 -12.00 -4.80
N SER A 90 2.53 -10.72 -5.00
CA SER A 90 3.02 -9.93 -6.14
C SER A 90 3.96 -8.82 -5.70
N VAL A 91 4.88 -8.44 -6.58
CA VAL A 91 5.90 -7.42 -6.31
C VAL A 91 5.74 -6.29 -7.32
N VAL A 92 5.56 -5.07 -6.82
CA VAL A 92 5.48 -3.87 -7.63
C VAL A 92 6.56 -2.89 -7.20
N ARG A 93 7.34 -2.41 -8.18
CA ARG A 93 8.38 -1.41 -7.95
C ARG A 93 8.37 -0.34 -9.03
N ASP A 94 8.74 0.86 -8.62
CA ASP A 94 8.97 1.98 -9.53
C ASP A 94 7.72 2.30 -10.35
N CYS A 95 6.67 2.74 -9.65
CA CYS A 95 5.42 3.16 -10.28
C CYS A 95 5.18 4.66 -10.11
N GLY A 96 4.59 5.26 -11.14
CA GLY A 96 4.29 6.70 -11.21
C GLY A 96 2.97 7.08 -10.53
N ALA A 97 2.07 6.12 -10.29
CA ALA A 97 0.85 6.30 -9.50
C ALA A 97 0.81 5.34 -8.29
N VAL A 98 -0.38 4.84 -7.94
CA VAL A 98 -0.53 3.82 -6.88
C VAL A 98 0.13 2.52 -7.35
N ALA A 99 1.03 1.95 -6.54
CA ALA A 99 1.72 0.73 -6.93
C ALA A 99 0.75 -0.47 -6.97
N ILE A 100 -0.09 -0.67 -5.94
CA ILE A 100 -1.14 -1.69 -5.95
C ILE A 100 -2.48 -1.09 -5.52
N LEU A 101 -3.49 -1.19 -6.39
CA LEU A 101 -4.88 -0.83 -6.12
C LEU A 101 -5.77 -2.07 -6.26
N GLY A 102 -6.53 -2.42 -5.22
CA GLY A 102 -7.43 -3.57 -5.28
C GLY A 102 -8.45 -3.67 -4.15
N ASP A 103 -9.30 -4.70 -4.18
CA ASP A 103 -10.26 -4.94 -3.10
C ASP A 103 -9.57 -5.68 -1.94
N ASN A 104 -8.87 -6.78 -2.23
CA ASN A 104 -8.00 -7.48 -1.26
C ASN A 104 -6.59 -7.63 -1.80
N VAL A 105 -5.61 -7.24 -0.98
CA VAL A 105 -4.19 -7.33 -1.30
C VAL A 105 -3.50 -8.15 -0.21
N SER A 106 -2.81 -9.23 -0.59
CA SER A 106 -2.13 -10.09 0.37
C SER A 106 -0.76 -10.56 -0.08
N ASP A 107 0.15 -10.69 0.89
CA ASP A 107 1.52 -11.18 0.69
C ASP A 107 2.29 -10.39 -0.39
N CYS A 108 2.03 -9.08 -0.49
CA CYS A 108 2.55 -8.22 -1.54
C CYS A 108 3.67 -7.31 -1.06
N GLN A 109 4.57 -6.95 -1.99
CA GLN A 109 5.53 -5.87 -1.80
C GLN A 109 5.24 -4.76 -2.80
N ALA A 110 5.03 -3.54 -2.31
CA ALA A 110 4.79 -2.36 -3.13
C ALA A 110 5.80 -1.26 -2.82
N GLN A 111 6.42 -0.70 -3.84
CA GLN A 111 7.28 0.46 -3.72
C GLN A 111 6.94 1.43 -4.85
N ASN A 112 6.40 2.59 -4.50
CA ASN A 112 6.27 3.69 -5.45
C ASN A 112 7.45 4.67 -5.29
N THR A 113 7.86 5.25 -6.41
CA THR A 113 8.85 6.34 -6.47
C THR A 113 8.16 7.70 -6.57
N SER A 114 6.86 7.72 -6.87
CA SER A 114 6.02 8.91 -6.96
C SER A 114 5.35 9.31 -5.65
N SER A 115 4.76 10.49 -5.63
CA SER A 115 4.19 11.17 -4.46
C SER A 115 2.77 10.70 -4.06
N VAL A 116 2.39 9.46 -4.37
CA VAL A 116 1.01 8.96 -4.17
C VAL A 116 0.95 7.89 -3.08
N TYR A 117 0.59 6.65 -3.42
CA TYR A 117 0.37 5.56 -2.46
C TYR A 117 1.13 4.29 -2.84
N GLY A 118 1.58 3.54 -1.84
CA GLY A 118 2.14 2.20 -2.05
C GLY A 118 1.03 1.19 -2.33
N ILE A 119 0.13 0.98 -1.37
CA ILE A 119 -1.02 0.09 -1.50
C ILE A 119 -2.30 0.83 -1.08
N GLU A 120 -3.34 0.72 -1.89
CA GLU A 120 -4.70 1.16 -1.56
C GLU A 120 -5.67 -0.02 -1.76
N ALA A 121 -6.35 -0.45 -0.69
CA ALA A 121 -7.33 -1.54 -0.78
C ALA A 121 -8.34 -1.56 0.36
N ASP A 122 -9.42 -2.34 0.26
CA ASP A 122 -10.31 -2.55 1.41
C ASP A 122 -9.61 -3.38 2.50
N THR A 123 -8.96 -4.48 2.12
CA THR A 123 -8.17 -5.31 3.06
C THR A 123 -6.75 -5.47 2.55
N VAL A 124 -5.77 -5.22 3.43
CA VAL A 124 -4.35 -5.44 3.18
C VAL A 124 -3.79 -6.38 4.24
N GLN A 125 -3.19 -7.50 3.83
CA GLN A 125 -2.70 -8.53 4.76
C GLN A 125 -1.28 -8.99 4.42
N ASN A 126 -0.39 -9.09 5.41
CA ASN A 126 0.99 -9.57 5.25
C ASN A 126 1.78 -8.81 4.16
N CYS A 127 1.52 -7.51 4.02
CA CYS A 127 2.10 -6.70 2.96
C CYS A 127 3.15 -5.73 3.50
N THR A 128 4.10 -5.42 2.62
CA THR A 128 5.10 -4.37 2.84
C THR A 128 4.92 -3.28 1.80
N ALA A 129 4.74 -2.04 2.24
CA ALA A 129 4.64 -0.90 1.33
C ALA A 129 5.58 0.23 1.71
N PHE A 130 6.14 0.87 0.68
CA PHE A 130 6.99 2.04 0.80
C PHE A 130 6.46 3.17 -0.08
N SER A 131 6.46 4.38 0.46
CA SER A 131 6.15 5.59 -0.30
C SER A 131 7.03 6.80 0.04
N SER A 132 7.16 7.73 -0.91
CA SER A 132 7.94 8.96 -0.73
C SER A 132 7.12 10.07 -0.07
N SER A 133 5.80 10.12 -0.31
CA SER A 133 4.85 11.03 0.34
C SER A 133 3.45 10.39 0.41
N GLY A 134 2.43 11.12 0.86
CA GLY A 134 1.07 10.59 0.94
C GLY A 134 0.94 9.49 1.99
N TYR A 135 0.70 8.26 1.55
CA TYR A 135 0.48 7.10 2.43
C TYR A 135 1.20 5.88 1.88
N ALA A 136 1.93 5.13 2.72
CA ALA A 136 2.49 3.86 2.24
C ALA A 136 1.39 2.80 2.08
N ILE A 137 0.47 2.71 3.04
CA ILE A 137 -0.75 1.88 2.95
C ILE A 137 -1.97 2.71 3.33
N ILE A 138 -3.03 2.62 2.51
CA ILE A 138 -4.40 3.05 2.84
C ILE A 138 -5.28 1.81 2.83
N ALA A 139 -5.99 1.52 3.92
CA ALA A 139 -6.92 0.41 3.95
C ALA A 139 -8.12 0.58 4.88
N ASN A 140 -9.21 -0.14 4.65
CA ASN A 140 -10.22 -0.29 5.70
C ASN A 140 -9.69 -1.20 6.82
N SER A 141 -9.07 -2.33 6.48
CA SER A 141 -8.40 -3.24 7.41
C SER A 141 -6.96 -3.53 6.96
N ALA A 142 -6.00 -3.29 7.84
CA ALA A 142 -4.59 -3.63 7.65
C ALA A 142 -4.14 -4.64 8.72
N ILE A 143 -3.61 -5.79 8.29
CA ILE A 143 -3.26 -6.90 9.19
C ILE A 143 -1.86 -7.40 8.87
N ASN A 144 -0.98 -7.45 9.88
CA ASN A 144 0.42 -7.90 9.75
C ASN A 144 1.18 -7.11 8.67
N CYS A 145 0.97 -5.79 8.60
CA CYS A 145 1.55 -4.96 7.55
C CYS A 145 2.77 -4.17 8.04
N TYR A 146 3.71 -3.92 7.12
CA TYR A 146 4.78 -2.94 7.30
C TYR A 146 4.59 -1.78 6.32
N ALA A 147 4.43 -0.56 6.82
CA ALA A 147 4.13 0.61 6.02
C ALA A 147 5.10 1.74 6.36
N SER A 148 5.88 2.21 5.38
CA SER A 148 6.89 3.24 5.59
C SER A 148 6.76 4.35 4.56
N CYS A 149 6.55 5.58 5.03
CA CYS A 149 6.51 6.77 4.20
C CYS A 149 7.63 7.75 4.56
N THR A 150 8.31 8.32 3.57
CA THR A 150 9.41 9.27 3.82
C THR A 150 8.92 10.59 4.41
N SER A 151 7.83 11.15 3.89
CA SER A 151 7.32 12.47 4.33
C SER A 151 5.84 12.50 4.72
N GLY A 152 5.09 11.47 4.36
CA GLY A 152 3.67 11.30 4.67
C GLY A 152 3.43 10.30 5.79
N THR A 153 2.27 9.67 5.77
CA THR A 153 1.84 8.72 6.79
C THR A 153 2.25 7.30 6.42
N GLY A 154 2.75 6.52 7.38
CA GLY A 154 3.10 5.12 7.15
C GLY A 154 1.85 4.31 6.78
N LEU A 155 0.95 4.14 7.75
CA LEU A 155 -0.31 3.41 7.60
C LEU A 155 -1.49 4.31 7.94
N ASN A 156 -2.48 4.38 7.06
CA ASN A 156 -3.79 4.97 7.34
C ASN A 156 -4.87 3.89 7.20
N SER A 157 -5.62 3.62 8.26
CA SER A 157 -6.69 2.62 8.18
C SER A 157 -7.86 2.82 9.15
N THR A 158 -8.98 2.13 8.94
CA THR A 158 -10.02 2.07 10.00
C THR A 158 -9.57 1.14 11.12
N VAL A 159 -9.05 -0.04 10.78
CA VAL A 159 -8.53 -1.03 11.74
C VAL A 159 -7.13 -1.46 11.34
N ALA A 160 -6.17 -1.31 12.25
CA ALA A 160 -4.83 -1.86 12.12
C ALA A 160 -4.59 -2.95 13.18
N GLN A 161 -4.09 -4.12 12.77
CA GLN A 161 -3.74 -5.21 13.67
C GLN A 161 -2.35 -5.77 13.37
N ASN A 162 -1.50 -5.84 14.39
CA ASN A 162 -0.12 -6.33 14.29
C ASN A 162 0.69 -5.56 13.21
N CYS A 163 0.46 -4.26 13.08
CA CYS A 163 1.06 -3.44 12.04
C CYS A 163 2.24 -2.63 12.56
N TYR A 164 3.19 -2.37 11.67
CA TYR A 164 4.25 -1.39 11.85
C TYR A 164 4.06 -0.24 10.86
N GLY A 165 4.01 0.99 11.38
CA GLY A 165 3.90 2.21 10.56
C GLY A 165 5.01 3.21 10.88
N TYR A 166 5.66 3.72 9.85
CA TYR A 166 6.73 4.70 9.96
C TYR A 166 6.51 5.92 9.07
N SER A 167 6.68 7.10 9.65
CA SER A 167 6.78 8.39 8.97
C SER A 167 8.17 9.00 9.20
N GLY A 168 8.91 9.23 8.12
CA GLY A 168 10.20 9.94 8.17
C GLY A 168 10.07 11.46 8.26
N GLY A 169 8.86 12.00 8.23
CA GLY A 169 8.58 13.44 8.22
C GLY A 169 7.66 13.88 9.35
N ALA A 170 6.79 14.84 9.03
CA ALA A 170 5.77 15.36 9.94
C ALA A 170 4.46 14.56 9.91
N GLY A 171 4.36 13.52 9.08
CA GLY A 171 3.21 12.63 9.04
C GLY A 171 3.14 11.68 10.25
N THR A 172 2.14 10.82 10.24
CA THR A 172 1.89 9.86 11.32
C THR A 172 2.48 8.48 10.99
N GLY A 173 3.03 7.76 11.97
CA GLY A 173 3.45 6.38 11.77
C GLY A 173 2.25 5.48 11.43
N ILE A 174 1.29 5.42 12.36
CA ILE A 174 -0.01 4.74 12.20
C ILE A 174 -1.14 5.70 12.56
N LEU A 175 -2.02 5.96 11.60
CA LEU A 175 -3.26 6.73 11.77
C LEU A 175 -4.44 5.78 11.61
N ASP A 176 -5.21 5.54 12.67
CA ASP A 176 -6.37 4.67 12.60
C ASP A 176 -7.55 5.01 13.52
N THR A 177 -8.66 4.28 13.40
CA THR A 177 -9.75 4.35 14.40
C THR A 177 -9.53 3.32 15.51
N LEU A 178 -9.03 2.13 15.17
CA LEU A 178 -8.73 1.06 16.09
C LEU A 178 -7.35 0.46 15.78
N SER A 179 -6.43 0.61 16.70
CA SER A 179 -5.08 0.08 16.63
C SER A 179 -4.92 -1.07 17.63
N GLN A 180 -4.45 -2.24 17.18
CA GLN A 180 -4.25 -3.43 18.01
C GLN A 180 -2.88 -4.06 17.79
N ASN A 181 -2.08 -4.17 18.86
CA ASN A 181 -0.71 -4.72 18.81
C ASN A 181 0.17 -4.01 17.77
N CYS A 182 0.01 -2.69 17.65
CA CYS A 182 0.64 -1.90 16.60
C CYS A 182 1.87 -1.13 17.13
N TYR A 183 2.84 -0.92 16.25
CA TYR A 183 3.99 -0.05 16.51
C TYR A 183 3.98 1.10 15.49
N GLY A 184 3.83 2.32 15.98
CA GLY A 184 3.89 3.52 15.15
C GLY A 184 5.06 4.40 15.52
N SER A 185 5.82 4.87 14.52
CA SER A 185 6.91 5.82 14.72
C SER A 185 6.85 6.99 13.75
N SER A 186 7.16 8.18 14.25
CA SER A 186 7.31 9.39 13.46
C SER A 186 8.56 10.19 13.87
N ASN A 187 9.06 11.04 12.99
CA ASN A 187 10.13 11.96 13.34
C ASN A 187 9.59 13.18 14.08
N THR A 188 8.57 13.85 13.52
CA THR A 188 8.04 15.09 14.12
C THR A 188 6.53 15.10 14.31
N GLY A 189 5.81 14.12 13.75
CA GLY A 189 4.36 13.97 13.87
C GLY A 189 3.96 13.01 14.99
N PHE A 190 2.90 12.24 14.76
CA PHE A 190 2.41 11.22 15.70
C PHE A 190 3.04 9.86 15.44
N GLY A 191 3.49 9.15 16.48
CA GLY A 191 3.87 7.74 16.34
C GLY A 191 2.65 6.90 15.99
N VAL A 192 1.70 6.85 16.92
CA VAL A 192 0.35 6.29 16.75
C VAL A 192 -0.67 7.38 17.06
N ASP A 193 -1.62 7.59 16.14
CA ASP A 193 -2.81 8.42 16.31
C ASP A 193 -4.04 7.53 16.10
N ALA A 194 -4.75 7.22 17.17
CA ALA A 194 -5.85 6.25 17.16
C ALA A 194 -7.01 6.69 18.05
N ALA A 195 -8.26 6.48 17.62
CA ALA A 195 -9.38 6.68 18.55
C ALA A 195 -9.31 5.67 19.71
N ASN A 196 -9.02 4.40 19.41
CA ASN A 196 -8.82 3.34 20.39
C ASN A 196 -7.49 2.61 20.11
N ALA A 197 -6.56 2.66 21.06
CA ALA A 197 -5.28 1.94 20.99
C ALA A 197 -5.26 0.80 22.02
N LEU A 198 -4.92 -0.41 21.59
CA LEU A 198 -4.84 -1.61 22.43
C LEU A 198 -3.49 -2.30 22.21
N ASN A 199 -2.68 -2.45 23.26
CA ASN A 199 -1.33 -3.03 23.18
C ASN A 199 -0.42 -2.33 22.16
N CYS A 200 -0.53 -1.01 22.03
CA CYS A 200 0.22 -0.26 21.03
C CYS A 200 1.45 0.43 21.63
N TYR A 201 2.47 0.57 20.78
CA TYR A 201 3.66 1.37 21.08
C TYR A 201 3.74 2.55 20.11
N GLY A 202 3.79 3.76 20.65
CA GLY A 202 3.91 5.00 19.88
C GLY A 202 5.21 5.74 20.17
N HIS A 203 5.98 6.06 19.14
CA HIS A 203 7.21 6.84 19.26
C HIS A 203 7.22 8.05 18.34
N SER A 204 7.64 9.20 18.87
CA SER A 204 7.97 10.36 18.05
C SER A 204 9.21 11.06 18.58
N THR A 205 10.15 11.38 17.69
CA THR A 205 11.43 12.02 18.08
C THR A 205 11.21 13.41 18.67
N SER A 206 10.34 14.21 18.07
CA SER A 206 10.01 15.56 18.58
C SER A 206 8.52 15.91 18.55
N GLY A 207 7.65 14.95 18.21
CA GLY A 207 6.19 15.10 18.25
C GLY A 207 5.57 14.32 19.40
N THR A 208 4.36 13.80 19.18
CA THR A 208 3.65 12.97 20.17
C THR A 208 3.83 11.49 19.83
N GLY A 209 4.32 10.68 20.76
CA GLY A 209 4.49 9.24 20.54
C GLY A 209 3.15 8.55 20.36
N LEU A 210 2.24 8.73 21.30
CA LEU A 210 0.91 8.11 21.31
C LEU A 210 -0.17 9.16 21.57
N TYR A 211 -1.05 9.35 20.59
CA TYR A 211 -2.26 10.17 20.70
C TYR A 211 -3.48 9.25 20.61
N ALA A 212 -4.34 9.25 21.64
CA ALA A 212 -5.55 8.45 21.59
C ALA A 212 -6.70 8.96 22.47
N SER A 213 -7.95 8.63 22.09
CA SER A 213 -9.08 8.85 23.01
C SER A 213 -9.08 7.81 24.12
N GLN A 214 -8.94 6.53 23.77
CA GLN A 214 -8.81 5.42 24.72
C GLN A 214 -7.53 4.64 24.45
N ALA A 215 -6.75 4.36 25.48
CA ALA A 215 -5.57 3.51 25.37
C ALA A 215 -5.55 2.45 26.47
N ASN A 216 -5.35 1.19 26.10
CA ASN A 216 -5.26 0.07 27.03
C ASN A 216 -3.97 -0.73 26.80
N SER A 217 -3.14 -0.88 27.85
CA SER A 217 -1.85 -1.58 27.77
C SER A 217 -0.92 -1.03 26.70
N CYS A 218 -0.97 0.28 26.48
CA CYS A 218 -0.13 0.99 25.51
C CYS A 218 1.05 1.70 26.18
N TYR A 219 2.02 2.11 25.37
CA TYR A 219 3.11 2.98 25.79
C TYR A 219 3.39 4.03 24.70
N GLY A 220 3.56 5.30 25.08
CA GLY A 220 4.10 6.33 24.22
C GLY A 220 5.30 7.04 24.86
N ASN A 221 6.35 7.37 24.09
CA ASN A 221 7.45 8.19 24.65
C ASN A 221 6.99 9.60 25.03
N THR A 222 5.94 10.09 24.36
CA THR A 222 5.14 11.25 24.73
C THR A 222 3.68 10.86 24.51
N GLU A 223 2.80 11.17 25.46
CA GLU A 223 1.41 10.70 25.44
C GLU A 223 0.42 11.85 25.54
N SER A 224 -0.63 11.79 24.72
CA SER A 224 -1.83 12.63 24.83
C SER A 224 -3.06 11.73 24.76
N ILE A 225 -3.58 11.34 25.92
CA ILE A 225 -4.61 10.30 26.03
C ILE A 225 -5.73 10.75 26.97
N THR A 226 -6.98 10.62 26.54
CA THR A 226 -8.15 10.99 27.38
C THR A 226 -8.45 9.93 28.43
N TYR A 227 -8.52 8.65 28.05
CA TYR A 227 -8.82 7.53 28.95
C TYR A 227 -7.70 6.49 28.91
N LYS A 228 -6.97 6.35 30.02
CA LYS A 228 -5.84 5.41 30.17
C LYS A 228 -6.25 4.18 30.97
N TYR A 229 -5.91 2.99 30.48
CA TYR A 229 -6.17 1.72 31.14
C TYR A 229 -4.92 0.84 31.11
N ASN A 230 -4.52 0.24 32.24
CA ASN A 230 -3.37 -0.67 32.34
C ASN A 230 -2.08 -0.14 31.66
N MET A 231 -1.83 1.16 31.76
CA MET A 231 -0.66 1.83 31.18
C MET A 231 0.42 2.08 32.24
N PRO A 232 1.71 2.04 31.85
CA PRO A 232 2.82 2.44 32.72
C PRO A 232 2.85 3.96 33.00
#